data_AF-A0A1W9SLX1-F1
#
_entry.id   AF-A0A1W9SLX1-F1
#
_cell.length_a   1.000
_cell.length_b   1.000
_cell.length_c   1.000
_cell.angle_alpha   90.00
_cell.angle_beta   90.00
_cell.angle_gamma   90.00
#
_symmetry.space_group_name_H-M   'P 1'
#
loop_
_entity.id
_entity.type
_entity.pdbx_description
1 polymer ?
#
loop_
_entity_poly.entity_id
_entity_poly.type
_entity_poly.pdbx_seq_one_letter_code
_entity_poly.pdbx_strand_id
1 'polypeptide(L)' 'MLLIDDVITTGSTMIECVNTISKLKNTKISIATIAVAVKF' A
#
# COMPACT_ATOMS: atom_id res chain seq x y z
N MET A 1 6.68 -2.46 8.95
CA MET A 1 5.34 -1.87 9.12
C MET A 1 4.37 -2.59 8.19
N LEU A 2 3.21 -2.96 8.70
CA LEU A 2 2.14 -3.61 7.93
C LEU A 2 1.06 -2.57 7.62
N LEU A 3 0.82 -2.33 6.34
CA LEU A 3 -0.31 -1.54 5.84
C LEU A 3 -1.46 -2.50 5.53
N ILE A 4 -2.62 -2.22 6.09
CA ILE A 4 -3.82 -3.03 5.93
C ILE A 4 -4.88 -2.15 5.27
N ASP A 5 -5.46 -2.64 4.18
CA ASP A 5 -6.51 -1.95 3.44
C ASP A 5 -7.62 -2.94 3.09
N ASP A 6 -8.88 -2.50 3.03
CA ASP A 6 -9.98 -3.39 2.69
C ASP A 6 -9.94 -3.78 1.20
N VAL A 7 -9.85 -2.80 0.30
CA VAL A 7 -9.86 -3.00 -1.15
C VAL A 7 -8.83 -2.09 -1.83
N ILE A 8 -7.84 -2.69 -2.50
CA ILE A 8 -6.96 -1.96 -3.39
C ILE A 8 -7.61 -1.81 -4.77
N THR A 9 -7.81 -0.58 -5.25
CA THR A 9 -8.33 -0.31 -6.60
C THR A 9 -7.18 -0.09 -7.60
N THR A 10 -6.93 1.16 -8.02
CA THR A 10 -5.78 1.54 -8.87
C THR A 10 -4.45 1.46 -8.11
N GLY A 11 -4.48 1.37 -6.79
CA GLY A 11 -3.30 1.37 -5.93
C GLY A 11 -2.65 2.75 -5.73
N SER A 12 -3.20 3.82 -6.31
CA SER A 12 -2.59 5.16 -6.20
C SER A 12 -2.43 5.64 -4.76
N THR A 13 -3.46 5.47 -3.93
CA THR A 13 -3.40 5.81 -2.51
C THR A 13 -2.32 5.03 -1.78
N MET A 14 -2.24 3.71 -2.02
CA MET A 14 -1.24 2.85 -1.39
C MET A 14 0.18 3.24 -1.80
N ILE A 15 0.39 3.61 -3.07
CA ILE A 15 1.69 4.08 -3.58
C ILE A 15 2.13 5.36 -2.86
N GLU A 16 1.24 6.33 -2.69
CA GLU A 16 1.56 7.58 -1.99
C GLU A 16 1.91 7.36 -0.51
N CYS A 17 1.18 6.46 0.15
CA CYS A 17 1.50 6.04 1.52
C CYS A 17 2.88 5.39 1.58
N VAL A 18 3.14 4.40 0.74
CA VAL A 18 4.44 3.69 0.68
C VAL A 18 5.58 4.65 0.39
N ASN A 19 5.41 5.59 -0.54
CA ASN A 19 6.42 6.60 -0.88
C ASN A 19 6.73 7.53 0.28
N THR A 20 5.69 7.97 1.00
CA THR A 20 5.86 8.83 2.18
C THR A 20 6.61 8.09 3.29
N ILE A 21 6.23 6.84 3.54
CA ILE A 21 6.82 5.98 4.56
C ILE A 21 8.26 5.57 4.20
N SER A 22 8.54 5.32 2.92
CA SER A 22 9.86 4.89 2.45
C SER A 22 10.95 5.96 2.66
N LYS A 23 10.57 7.20 2.96
CA LYS A 23 11.50 8.26 3.40
C LYS A 23 12.14 7.95 4.76
N LEU A 24 11.54 7.06 5.55
CA LEU A 24 12.08 6.58 6.82
C LEU A 24 13.20 5.56 6.55
N LYS A 25 14.38 5.76 7.14
CA LYS A 25 15.51 4.82 6.99
C LYS A 25 15.16 3.45 7.59
N ASN A 26 15.61 2.39 6.91
CA ASN A 26 15.53 0.99 7.36
C ASN A 26 14.10 0.48 7.66
N THR A 27 13.09 0.98 6.94
CA THR A 27 11.70 0.54 7.13
C THR A 27 11.32 -0.52 6.10
N LYS A 28 11.05 -1.75 6.54
CA LYS A 28 10.38 -2.76 5.71
C LYS A 28 8.88 -2.51 5.70
N ILE A 29 8.28 -2.49 4.52
CA ILE A 29 6.84 -2.28 4.33
C ILE A 29 6.24 -3.58 3.79
N SER A 30 5.14 -4.02 4.39
CA SER A 30 4.34 -5.14 3.92
C SER A 30 2.89 -4.66 3.76
N ILE A 31 2.17 -5.19 2.78
CA ILE A 31 0.80 -4.79 2.47
C ILE A 31 -0.08 -6.04 2.57
N ALA A 32 -1.19 -5.93 3.29
CA ALA A 32 -2.25 -6.93 3.32
C ALA A 32 -3.56 -6.29 2.89
N THR A 33 -4.30 -6.94 1.99
CA THR A 33 -5.63 -6.48 1.57
C THR A 33 -6.58 -7.65 1.38
N ILE A 34 -7.88 -7.38 1.57
CA ILE A 34 -8.92 -8.41 1.44
C ILE A 34 -9.30 -8.59 -0.03
N ALA A 35 -9.29 -7.51 -0.82
CA ALA A 35 -9.62 -7.58 -2.24
C ALA A 35 -8.81 -6.62 -3.11
N VAL A 36 -8.70 -6.95 -4.39
CA VAL A 36 -8.09 -6.08 -5.41
C VAL A 36 -9.10 -5.88 -6.54
N ALA A 37 -9.53 -4.64 -6.75
CA ALA A 37 -10.47 -4.23 -7.78
C ALA A 37 -9.73 -3.51 -8.92
N VAL A 38 -9.17 -4.29 -9.84
CA VAL A 38 -8.51 -3.79 -11.04
C VAL A 38 -9.46 -3.81 -12.24
N LYS A 39 -9.45 -2.75 -13.03
CA LYS A 39 -10.21 -2.65 -14.29
C LYS A 39 -9.21 -2.67 -15.44
N PHE A 40 -9.29 -3.70 -16.30
CA PHE A 40 -8.53 -3.81 -17.55
C PHE A 40 -9.16 -2.96 -18.65
#